data_AF-A0A9P6KXL2-F1
#
_entry.id   AF-A0A9P6KXL2-F1
#
_cell.length_a   1.000
_cell.length_b   1.000
_cell.length_c   1.000
_cell.angle_alpha   90.00
_cell.angle_beta   90.00
_cell.angle_gamma   90.00
#
_symmetry.space_group_name_H-M   'P 1'
#
loop_
_entity.id
_entity.type
_entity.pdbx_description
1 polymer ?
#
loop_
_entity_poly.entity_id
_entity_poly.type
_entity_poly.pdbx_seq_one_letter_code
_entity_poly.pdbx_strand_id
1 'polypeptide(L)'
;MEDITNKTINMATAMKSLKEFTGTEEEDVELWLRESKLVTTLLNVNDRDTVKILVLKLKGKALSWATHLLNPEIGLPNWEEFLKMISKRFTTKHISDSILTRFMKPDIIRSRDEFTNILHDATVLYEKEQMIAQALWQKIIERSPAEIQGLLYQAACTATGWEQFVKTAEEVSWIAYPQSTVSQLSEEQVMNVSNTSPYQQQHRNIPYQQDQRKNCDLHGAGWHDTSECLR
;
A
#
# COMPACT_ATOMS: atom_id res chain seq x y z
N MET A 1 29.40 -39.71 -5.27
CA MET A 1 28.36 -38.93 -5.96
C MET A 1 28.49 -37.52 -5.47
N GLU A 2 29.02 -36.65 -6.34
CA GLU A 2 29.23 -35.23 -6.06
C GLU A 2 27.88 -34.52 -5.92
N ASP A 3 27.73 -33.78 -4.82
CA ASP A 3 26.60 -32.93 -4.53
C ASP A 3 26.74 -31.63 -5.33
N ILE A 4 26.35 -31.71 -6.60
CA ILE A 4 26.25 -30.57 -7.51
C ILE A 4 24.93 -29.87 -7.19
N THR A 5 24.98 -28.68 -6.57
CA THR A 5 24.08 -27.51 -6.74
C THR A 5 24.02 -26.56 -5.53
N ASN A 6 25.12 -26.36 -4.79
CA ASN A 6 25.17 -25.25 -3.83
C ASN A 6 25.52 -23.91 -4.51
N LYS A 7 24.49 -23.30 -5.11
CA LYS A 7 24.18 -21.85 -5.09
C LYS A 7 25.29 -20.81 -5.41
N THR A 8 25.96 -20.91 -6.56
CA THR A 8 26.61 -19.74 -7.20
C THR A 8 25.64 -18.93 -8.10
N ILE A 9 24.36 -19.31 -8.12
CA ILE A 9 23.34 -18.81 -9.05
C ILE A 9 22.79 -17.42 -8.67
N ASN A 10 22.97 -16.93 -7.44
CA ASN A 10 22.18 -15.76 -6.99
C ASN A 10 22.64 -14.41 -7.59
N MET A 11 23.92 -14.03 -7.50
CA MET A 11 24.36 -12.71 -8.01
C MET A 11 24.46 -12.66 -9.54
N ALA A 12 24.97 -13.70 -10.19
CA ALA A 12 25.12 -13.73 -11.64
C ALA A 12 23.76 -13.72 -12.37
N THR A 13 22.76 -14.40 -11.80
CA THR A 13 21.39 -14.37 -12.33
C THR A 13 20.75 -13.01 -12.08
N ALA A 14 20.88 -12.45 -10.87
CA ALA A 14 20.38 -11.10 -10.58
C ALA A 14 21.00 -10.06 -11.53
N MET A 15 22.32 -10.13 -11.76
CA MET A 15 23.01 -9.24 -12.69
C MET A 15 22.56 -9.41 -14.15
N LYS A 16 22.01 -10.57 -14.55
CA LYS A 16 21.44 -10.73 -15.89
C LYS A 16 20.00 -10.24 -15.96
N SER A 17 19.21 -10.50 -14.92
CA SER A 17 17.77 -10.19 -14.89
C SER A 17 17.46 -8.71 -14.68
N LEU A 18 18.34 -7.96 -14.02
CA LEU A 18 18.10 -6.55 -13.75
C LEU A 18 18.32 -5.68 -14.98
N LYS A 19 17.37 -4.75 -15.20
CA LYS A 19 17.48 -3.71 -16.23
C LYS A 19 18.61 -2.73 -15.89
N GLU A 20 19.30 -2.24 -16.91
CA GLU A 20 20.25 -1.14 -16.75
C GLU A 20 19.51 0.19 -16.53
N PHE A 21 20.16 1.12 -15.84
CA PHE A 21 19.62 2.46 -15.59
C PHE A 21 20.62 3.52 -16.06
N THR A 22 20.20 4.36 -17.00
CA THR A 22 21.07 5.35 -17.64
C THR A 22 20.99 6.73 -17.00
N GLY A 23 19.88 7.02 -16.29
CA GLY A 23 19.61 8.30 -15.65
C GLY A 23 19.10 9.37 -16.61
N THR A 24 18.37 8.98 -17.66
CA THR A 24 17.67 9.90 -18.57
C THR A 24 16.32 10.34 -18.01
N GLU A 25 15.76 11.44 -18.53
CA GLU A 25 14.48 12.00 -18.03
C GLU A 25 13.25 11.12 -18.31
N GLU A 26 13.38 10.18 -19.24
CA GLU A 26 12.35 9.21 -19.61
C GLU A 26 12.32 7.99 -18.67
N GLU A 27 13.39 7.79 -17.89
CA GLU A 27 13.49 6.66 -16.96
C GLU A 27 12.94 7.03 -15.59
N ASP A 28 12.15 6.12 -15.02
CA ASP A 28 11.63 6.24 -13.65
C ASP A 28 12.53 5.46 -12.69
N VAL A 29 13.29 6.20 -11.87
CA VAL A 29 14.20 5.63 -10.87
C VAL A 29 13.45 4.85 -9.78
N GLU A 30 12.24 5.27 -9.39
CA GLU A 30 11.46 4.60 -8.34
C GLU A 30 10.95 3.25 -8.84
N LEU A 31 10.45 3.22 -10.08
CA LEU A 31 10.04 1.98 -10.73
C LEU A 31 11.24 1.03 -10.87
N TRP A 32 12.38 1.54 -11.34
CA TRP A 32 13.59 0.74 -11.49
C TRP A 32 14.09 0.16 -10.17
N LEU A 33 14.10 0.94 -9.09
CA LEU A 33 14.49 0.49 -7.74
C LEU A 33 13.55 -0.58 -7.20
N ARG A 34 12.24 -0.40 -7.38
CA ARG A 34 11.20 -1.35 -6.94
C ARG A 34 11.30 -2.67 -7.68
N GLU A 35 11.38 -2.64 -9.01
CA GLU A 35 11.58 -3.83 -9.83
C GLU A 35 12.87 -4.54 -9.45
N SER A 36 13.92 -3.76 -9.17
CA SER A 36 15.21 -4.33 -8.79
C SER A 36 15.16 -5.02 -7.43
N LYS A 37 14.53 -4.39 -6.43
CA LYS A 37 14.35 -4.99 -5.11
C LYS A 37 13.50 -6.25 -5.16
N LEU A 38 12.47 -6.29 -6.01
CA LEU A 38 11.65 -7.48 -6.22
C LEU A 38 12.51 -8.64 -6.75
N VAL A 39 13.30 -8.40 -7.79
CA VAL A 39 14.19 -9.43 -8.38
C VAL A 39 15.22 -9.92 -7.38
N THR A 40 15.89 -9.03 -6.65
CA THR A 40 16.92 -9.44 -5.68
C THR A 40 16.34 -10.17 -4.48
N THR A 41 15.13 -9.80 -4.05
CA THR A 41 14.40 -10.52 -3.00
C THR A 41 14.04 -11.93 -3.44
N LEU A 42 13.51 -12.11 -4.66
CA LEU A 42 13.19 -13.43 -5.22
C LEU A 42 14.42 -14.33 -5.34
N LEU A 43 15.59 -13.74 -5.58
CA LEU A 43 16.86 -14.45 -5.70
C LEU A 43 17.61 -14.59 -4.37
N ASN A 44 17.02 -14.18 -3.24
CA ASN A 44 17.66 -14.19 -1.91
C ASN A 44 19.04 -13.53 -1.92
N VAL A 45 19.17 -12.39 -2.60
CA VAL A 45 20.37 -11.56 -2.58
C VAL A 45 20.24 -10.58 -1.43
N ASN A 46 21.26 -10.53 -0.56
CA ASN A 46 21.26 -9.60 0.57
C ASN A 46 21.37 -8.13 0.10
N ASP A 47 21.08 -7.20 1.00
CA ASP A 47 21.03 -5.77 0.67
C ASP A 47 22.39 -5.19 0.25
N ARG A 48 23.48 -5.64 0.88
CA ARG A 48 24.84 -5.20 0.51
C ARG A 48 25.19 -5.60 -0.91
N ASP A 49 24.87 -6.84 -1.29
CA ASP A 49 25.13 -7.37 -2.62
C ASP A 49 24.14 -6.81 -3.65
N THR A 50 22.91 -6.49 -3.23
CA THR A 50 21.94 -5.75 -4.04
C THR A 50 22.51 -4.40 -4.46
N VAL A 51 23.02 -3.59 -3.52
CA VAL A 51 23.63 -2.28 -3.84
C VAL A 51 24.78 -2.42 -4.83
N LYS A 52 25.68 -3.40 -4.65
CA LYS A 52 26.78 -3.65 -5.61
C LYS A 52 26.24 -3.94 -7.02
N ILE A 53 25.23 -4.80 -7.12
CA ILE A 53 24.62 -5.14 -8.41
C ILE A 53 23.99 -3.90 -9.05
N LEU A 54 23.27 -3.08 -8.27
CA LEU A 54 22.67 -1.85 -8.76
C LEU A 54 23.71 -0.88 -9.30
N VAL A 55 24.81 -0.67 -8.57
CA VAL A 55 25.92 0.18 -9.02
C VAL A 55 26.51 -0.33 -10.35
N LEU A 56 26.65 -1.64 -10.53
CA LEU A 56 27.12 -2.24 -11.78
C LEU A 56 26.12 -2.10 -12.94
N LYS A 57 24.82 -1.89 -12.63
CA LYS A 57 23.75 -1.67 -13.60
C LYS A 57 23.56 -0.22 -14.00
N LEU A 58 24.28 0.71 -13.37
CA LEU A 58 24.26 2.11 -13.78
C LEU A 58 25.06 2.29 -15.08
N LYS A 59 24.52 3.11 -15.98
CA LYS A 59 25.13 3.51 -17.26
C LYS A 59 25.02 5.02 -17.45
N GLY A 60 25.67 5.56 -18.47
CA GLY A 60 25.50 6.96 -18.88
C GLY A 60 25.66 7.97 -17.75
N LYS A 61 24.65 8.83 -17.56
CA LYS A 61 24.65 9.88 -16.53
C LYS A 61 24.64 9.29 -15.12
N ALA A 62 23.93 8.18 -14.92
CA ALA A 62 23.88 7.48 -13.64
C ALA A 62 25.23 6.90 -13.23
N LEU A 63 25.97 6.30 -14.17
CA LEU A 63 27.31 5.79 -13.90
C LEU A 63 28.30 6.92 -13.60
N SER A 64 28.24 8.01 -14.37
CA SER A 64 29.06 9.20 -14.13
C SER A 64 28.85 9.77 -12.73
N TRP A 65 27.58 9.86 -12.30
CA TRP A 65 27.24 10.22 -10.92
C TRP A 65 27.84 9.23 -9.94
N ALA A 66 27.65 7.92 -10.09
CA ALA A 66 28.08 6.91 -9.11
C ALA A 66 29.60 6.80 -8.88
N THR A 67 30.44 7.49 -9.67
CA THR A 67 31.89 7.50 -9.49
C THR A 67 32.32 7.94 -8.08
N HIS A 68 31.61 8.89 -7.45
CA HIS A 68 31.89 9.30 -6.06
C HIS A 68 31.59 8.22 -5.01
N LEU A 69 30.70 7.26 -5.33
CA LEU A 69 30.36 6.13 -4.45
C LEU A 69 31.47 5.07 -4.39
N LEU A 70 32.41 5.11 -5.34
CA LEU A 70 33.54 4.20 -5.40
C LEU A 70 34.78 4.75 -4.67
N ASN A 71 34.63 5.84 -3.90
CA ASN A 71 35.71 6.35 -3.07
C ASN A 71 36.02 5.32 -1.95
N PRO A 72 37.24 4.75 -1.91
CA PRO A 72 37.61 3.72 -0.95
C PRO A 72 37.57 4.19 0.51
N GLU A 73 37.61 5.50 0.77
CA GLU A 73 37.52 6.06 2.13
C GLU A 73 36.09 6.11 2.67
N ILE A 74 35.09 6.19 1.78
CA ILE A 74 33.67 6.32 2.14
C ILE A 74 33.00 4.93 2.14
N GLY A 75 33.47 4.03 1.28
CA GLY A 75 32.84 2.73 1.09
C GLY A 75 31.49 2.83 0.36
N LEU A 76 30.94 1.67 -0.01
CA LEU A 76 29.60 1.63 -0.60
C LEU A 76 28.54 1.92 0.48
N PRO A 77 27.55 2.78 0.19
CA PRO A 77 26.46 3.05 1.12
C PRO A 77 25.65 1.78 1.39
N ASN A 78 24.94 1.77 2.51
CA ASN A 78 23.94 0.73 2.76
C ASN A 78 22.71 0.91 1.83
N TRP A 79 21.78 -0.03 1.85
CA TRP A 79 20.60 -0.02 0.96
C TRP A 79 19.74 1.24 1.13
N GLU A 80 19.44 1.65 2.35
CA GLU A 80 18.59 2.82 2.63
C GLU A 80 19.28 4.12 2.20
N GLU A 81 20.57 4.25 2.47
CA GLU A 81 21.38 5.39 2.03
C GLU A 81 21.44 5.45 0.50
N PHE A 82 21.68 4.32 -0.18
CA PHE A 82 21.74 4.26 -1.63
C PHE A 82 20.42 4.70 -2.26
N LEU A 83 19.28 4.18 -1.76
CA LEU A 83 17.94 4.57 -2.20
C LEU A 83 17.77 6.09 -2.11
N LYS A 84 18.03 6.67 -0.94
CA LYS A 84 17.88 8.10 -0.73
C LYS A 84 18.74 8.92 -1.68
N MET A 85 20.00 8.51 -1.88
CA MET A 85 20.94 9.22 -2.74
C MET A 85 20.54 9.17 -4.21
N ILE A 86 20.15 8.00 -4.72
CA ILE A 86 19.86 7.82 -6.15
C ILE A 86 18.49 8.40 -6.52
N SER A 87 17.47 8.25 -5.67
CA SER A 87 16.15 8.88 -5.86
C SER A 87 16.27 10.40 -5.83
N LYS A 88 17.00 10.97 -4.85
CA LYS A 88 17.26 12.42 -4.81
C LYS A 88 17.90 12.92 -6.10
N ARG A 89 18.81 12.15 -6.69
CA ARG A 89 19.54 12.55 -7.90
C ARG A 89 18.72 12.43 -9.18
N PHE A 90 17.97 11.34 -9.34
CA PHE A 90 17.40 10.95 -10.63
C PHE A 90 15.88 10.97 -10.70
N THR A 91 15.16 11.24 -9.62
CA THR A 91 13.72 11.45 -9.72
C THR A 91 13.48 12.73 -10.52
N THR A 92 12.95 12.57 -11.73
CA THR A 92 12.84 13.63 -12.73
C THR A 92 11.82 14.69 -12.31
N LYS A 93 11.95 15.89 -12.89
CA LYS A 93 10.97 16.97 -12.64
C LYS A 93 9.56 16.56 -13.03
N HIS A 94 9.41 15.85 -14.17
CA HIS A 94 8.12 15.33 -14.60
C HIS A 94 7.52 14.35 -13.58
N ILE A 95 8.32 13.44 -13.01
CA ILE A 95 7.85 12.53 -11.96
C ILE A 95 7.44 13.33 -10.71
N SER A 96 8.26 14.28 -10.28
CA SER A 96 7.92 15.21 -9.19
C SER A 96 6.61 15.96 -9.43
N ASP A 97 6.40 16.50 -10.64
CA ASP A 97 5.19 17.24 -11.01
C ASP A 97 3.97 16.30 -11.05
N SER A 98 4.16 15.04 -11.50
CA SER A 98 3.12 14.02 -11.49
C SER A 98 2.74 13.58 -10.08
N ILE A 99 3.72 13.43 -9.18
CA ILE A 99 3.53 13.13 -7.75
C ILE A 99 2.79 14.29 -7.10
N LEU A 100 3.22 15.52 -7.33
CA LEU A 100 2.54 16.71 -6.81
C LEU A 100 1.09 16.78 -7.31
N THR A 101 0.86 16.58 -8.61
CA THR A 101 -0.47 16.59 -9.19
C THR A 101 -1.36 15.50 -8.59
N ARG A 102 -0.83 14.28 -8.40
CA ARG A 102 -1.55 13.17 -7.76
C ARG A 102 -1.83 13.44 -6.28
N PHE A 103 -0.86 14.00 -5.56
CA PHE A 103 -0.98 14.33 -4.14
C PHE A 103 -2.00 15.44 -3.88
N MET A 104 -2.12 16.40 -4.81
CA MET A 104 -3.05 17.53 -4.69
C MET A 104 -4.52 17.18 -4.92
N LYS A 105 -4.83 16.00 -5.48
CA LYS A 105 -6.21 15.56 -5.72
C LYS A 105 -7.04 15.59 -4.42
N PRO A 106 -8.33 15.99 -4.48
CA PRO A 106 -9.19 16.12 -3.31
C PRO A 106 -9.79 14.78 -2.82
N ASP A 107 -9.42 13.66 -3.43
CA ASP A 107 -10.07 12.38 -3.17
C ASP A 107 -9.76 11.86 -1.76
N ILE A 108 -10.83 11.46 -1.06
CA ILE A 108 -10.77 10.74 0.23
C ILE A 108 -10.18 9.35 -0.03
N ILE A 109 -9.27 8.95 0.84
CA ILE A 109 -8.54 7.69 0.79
C ILE A 109 -9.47 6.58 1.28
N ARG A 110 -9.64 5.52 0.49
CA ARG A 110 -10.62 4.45 0.77
C ARG A 110 -9.99 3.13 1.16
N SER A 111 -8.70 2.96 0.87
CA SER A 111 -7.98 1.74 1.19
C SER A 111 -6.65 2.04 1.86
N ARG A 112 -6.13 1.02 2.54
CA ARG A 112 -4.81 1.10 3.14
C ARG A 112 -3.71 1.28 2.11
N ASP A 113 -3.82 0.61 0.96
CA ASP A 113 -2.83 0.72 -0.11
C ASP A 113 -2.79 2.14 -0.67
N GLU A 114 -3.96 2.78 -0.87
CA GLU A 114 -4.04 4.19 -1.23
C GLU A 114 -3.44 5.10 -0.16
N PHE A 115 -3.66 4.79 1.12
CA PHE A 115 -3.08 5.55 2.23
C PHE A 115 -1.55 5.47 2.25
N THR A 116 -1.01 4.26 2.13
CA THR A 116 0.43 4.02 2.04
C THR A 116 1.04 4.73 0.82
N ASN A 117 0.37 4.69 -0.33
CA ASN A 117 0.81 5.40 -1.53
C ASN A 117 0.87 6.92 -1.32
N ILE A 118 -0.09 7.50 -0.60
CA ILE A 118 -0.11 8.93 -0.30
C ILE A 118 0.97 9.33 0.72
N LEU A 119 1.23 8.49 1.72
CA LEU A 119 2.36 8.71 2.63
C LEU A 119 3.70 8.66 1.89
N HIS A 120 3.83 7.73 0.94
CA HIS A 120 5.00 7.64 0.08
C HIS A 120 5.16 8.89 -0.80
N ASP A 121 4.10 9.31 -1.50
CA ASP A 121 4.09 10.53 -2.32
C ASP A 121 4.47 11.77 -1.49
N ALA A 122 3.89 11.91 -0.30
CA ALA A 122 4.19 13.01 0.60
C ALA A 122 5.65 12.99 1.08
N THR A 123 6.20 11.81 1.33
CA THR A 123 7.61 11.65 1.72
C THR A 123 8.54 12.10 0.60
N VAL A 124 8.25 11.72 -0.65
CA VAL A 124 9.03 12.20 -1.80
C VAL A 124 8.97 13.72 -1.94
N LEU A 125 7.79 14.32 -1.74
CA LEU A 125 7.63 15.78 -1.79
C LEU A 125 8.36 16.51 -0.66
N TYR A 126 8.39 15.91 0.54
CA TYR A 126 9.13 16.43 1.69
C TYR A 126 10.64 16.39 1.46
N GLU A 127 11.19 15.23 1.07
CA GLU A 127 12.63 15.05 0.88
C GLU A 127 13.20 15.91 -0.26
N LYS A 128 12.35 16.27 -1.22
CA LYS A 128 12.69 17.18 -2.32
C LYS A 128 12.45 18.65 -2.01
N GLU A 129 12.03 18.98 -0.79
CA GLU A 129 11.72 20.35 -0.35
C GLU A 129 10.67 21.03 -1.25
N GLN A 130 9.78 20.24 -1.89
CA GLN A 130 8.72 20.77 -2.74
C GLN A 130 7.51 21.23 -1.92
N MET A 131 7.36 20.72 -0.69
CA MET A 131 6.34 21.12 0.26
C MET A 131 6.89 21.09 1.68
N ILE A 132 6.42 22.02 2.51
CA ILE A 132 6.73 22.04 3.94
C ILE A 132 5.94 20.93 4.68
N ALA A 133 6.53 20.37 5.73
CA ALA A 133 5.92 19.28 6.51
C ALA A 133 4.49 19.60 6.98
N GLN A 134 4.25 20.83 7.45
CA GLN A 134 2.94 21.24 7.93
C GLN A 134 1.84 21.15 6.87
N ALA A 135 2.14 21.53 5.62
CA ALA A 135 1.19 21.45 4.51
C ALA A 135 0.92 19.99 4.12
N LEU A 136 1.95 19.14 4.18
CA LEU A 136 1.82 17.71 3.92
C LEU A 136 0.97 17.02 4.99
N TRP A 137 1.20 17.30 6.28
CA TRP A 137 0.39 16.79 7.38
C TRP A 137 -1.08 17.16 7.21
N GLN A 138 -1.36 18.44 6.98
CA GLN A 138 -2.72 18.94 6.81
C GLN A 138 -3.42 18.24 5.65
N LYS A 139 -2.74 18.09 4.50
CA LYS A 139 -3.31 17.42 3.33
C LYS A 139 -3.58 15.94 3.58
N ILE A 140 -2.70 15.25 4.29
CA ILE A 140 -2.90 13.84 4.67
C ILE A 140 -4.11 13.72 5.61
N ILE A 141 -4.21 14.58 6.62
CA ILE A 141 -5.34 14.60 7.56
C ILE A 141 -6.65 14.83 6.81
N GLU A 142 -6.73 15.87 5.97
CA GLU A 142 -7.94 16.21 5.20
C GLU A 142 -8.44 15.06 4.31
N ARG A 143 -7.52 14.24 3.78
CA ARG A 143 -7.84 13.12 2.89
C ARG A 143 -8.08 11.82 3.63
N SER A 144 -7.77 11.77 4.93
CA SER A 144 -7.92 10.56 5.74
C SER A 144 -9.37 10.39 6.20
N PRO A 145 -9.81 9.14 6.45
CA PRO A 145 -11.10 8.85 7.07
C PRO A 145 -11.22 9.47 8.45
N ALA A 146 -12.45 9.86 8.84
CA ALA A 146 -12.74 10.57 10.08
C ALA A 146 -12.26 9.80 11.33
N GLU A 147 -12.22 8.47 11.26
CA GLU A 147 -11.81 7.55 12.29
C GLU A 147 -10.36 7.78 12.75
N ILE A 148 -9.47 8.22 11.86
CA ILE A 148 -8.04 8.45 12.16
C ILE A 148 -7.64 9.91 12.12
N GLN A 149 -8.49 10.83 11.62
CA GLN A 149 -8.16 12.26 11.51
C GLN A 149 -7.71 12.89 12.83
N GLY A 150 -8.39 12.60 13.94
CA GLY A 150 -8.02 13.13 15.25
C GLY A 150 -6.65 12.63 15.74
N LEU A 151 -6.35 11.35 15.49
CA LEU A 151 -5.06 10.75 15.83
C LEU A 151 -3.92 11.33 14.98
N LEU A 152 -4.16 11.53 13.68
CA LEU A 152 -3.21 12.15 12.77
C LEU A 152 -2.97 13.62 13.12
N TYR A 153 -4.01 14.35 13.53
CA TYR A 153 -3.87 15.73 14.00
C TYR A 153 -3.00 15.80 15.26
N GLN A 154 -3.24 14.92 16.24
CA GLN A 154 -2.41 14.82 17.43
C GLN A 154 -0.96 14.45 17.07
N ALA A 155 -0.76 13.53 16.13
CA ALA A 155 0.57 13.18 15.64
C ALA A 155 1.28 14.40 15.01
N ALA A 156 0.58 15.20 14.21
CA ALA A 156 1.13 16.43 13.62
C ALA A 156 1.51 17.48 14.67
N CYS A 157 0.78 17.57 15.78
CA CYS A 157 1.11 18.50 16.88
C CYS A 157 2.29 18.04 17.76
N THR A 158 2.54 16.72 17.83
CA THR A 158 3.52 16.13 18.75
C THR A 158 4.79 15.61 18.07
N ALA A 159 4.77 15.46 16.75
CA ALA A 159 5.91 15.01 15.98
C ALA A 159 7.04 16.06 15.99
N THR A 160 8.26 15.59 16.24
CA THR A 160 9.48 16.42 16.15
C THR A 160 10.02 16.53 14.72
N GLY A 161 9.52 15.70 13.80
CA GLY A 161 9.95 15.63 12.40
C GLY A 161 8.99 14.82 11.53
N TRP A 162 9.25 14.81 10.22
CA TRP A 162 8.43 14.13 9.23
C TRP A 162 8.35 12.62 9.48
N GLU A 163 9.49 12.02 9.81
CA GLU A 163 9.65 10.57 9.99
C GLU A 163 8.79 10.06 11.16
N GLN A 164 8.73 10.83 12.25
CA GLN A 164 7.90 10.49 13.42
C GLN A 164 6.40 10.55 13.07
N PHE A 165 6.00 11.54 12.27
CA PHE A 165 4.62 11.64 11.80
C PHE A 165 4.24 10.44 10.92
N VAL A 166 5.07 10.12 9.91
CA VAL A 166 4.80 9.00 8.98
C VAL A 166 4.68 7.68 9.73
N LYS A 167 5.62 7.39 10.65
CA LYS A 167 5.55 6.18 11.47
C LYS A 167 4.25 6.08 12.25
N THR A 168 3.84 7.17 12.90
CA THR A 168 2.59 7.22 13.67
C THR A 168 1.38 7.03 12.74
N ALA A 169 1.40 7.65 11.57
CA ALA A 169 0.34 7.54 10.57
C ALA A 169 0.15 6.09 10.08
N GLU A 170 1.26 5.37 9.85
CA GLU A 170 1.23 3.95 9.49
C GLU A 170 0.66 3.08 10.61
N GLU A 171 1.03 3.33 11.86
CA GLU A 171 0.55 2.59 13.02
C GLU A 171 -0.97 2.76 13.23
N VAL A 172 -1.50 3.98 13.07
CA VAL A 172 -2.94 4.24 13.24
C VAL A 172 -3.77 3.84 12.02
N SER A 173 -3.15 3.62 10.85
CA SER A 173 -3.86 3.28 9.61
C SER A 173 -4.75 2.04 9.72
N TRP A 174 -4.38 1.08 10.57
CA TRP A 174 -5.15 -0.15 10.80
C TRP A 174 -6.53 0.08 11.42
N ILE A 175 -6.74 1.22 12.08
CA ILE A 175 -8.03 1.59 12.71
C ILE A 175 -9.06 1.91 11.63
N ALA A 176 -8.67 2.67 10.60
CA ALA A 176 -9.55 3.03 9.48
C ALA A 176 -9.61 1.94 8.40
N TYR A 177 -8.57 1.12 8.27
CA TYR A 177 -8.46 0.11 7.22
C TYR A 177 -8.12 -1.28 7.79
N PRO A 178 -9.06 -1.92 8.51
CA PRO A 178 -8.87 -3.27 9.00
C PRO A 178 -8.68 -4.23 7.81
N GLN A 179 -7.67 -5.10 7.88
CA GLN A 179 -7.53 -6.18 6.91
C GLN A 179 -8.69 -7.15 7.09
N SER A 180 -9.50 -7.33 6.04
CA SER A 180 -10.49 -8.40 5.97
C SER A 180 -9.78 -9.77 5.91
N THR A 181 -9.29 -10.28 7.03
CA THR A 181 -8.80 -11.66 7.16
C THR A 181 -9.87 -12.62 7.70
N VAL A 182 -11.10 -12.16 7.89
CA VAL A 182 -12.21 -12.98 8.39
C VAL A 182 -13.34 -13.00 7.37
N SER A 183 -13.24 -13.87 6.37
CA SER A 183 -14.36 -14.53 5.64
C SER A 183 -13.82 -15.49 4.57
N GLN A 184 -12.96 -16.43 4.97
CA GLN A 184 -12.78 -17.71 4.28
C GLN A 184 -12.73 -18.81 5.34
N LEU A 185 -13.79 -18.88 6.16
CA LEU A 185 -14.15 -20.13 6.80
C LEU A 185 -15.30 -20.69 5.95
N SER A 186 -14.95 -21.72 5.19
CA SER A 186 -15.82 -22.65 4.47
C SER A 186 -17.23 -22.77 5.06
N GLU A 187 -18.26 -22.45 4.28
CA GLU A 187 -19.67 -22.78 4.57
C GLU A 187 -19.96 -24.29 4.54
N GLU A 188 -18.95 -25.16 4.56
CA GLU A 188 -19.11 -26.61 4.45
C GLU A 188 -18.98 -27.39 5.77
N GLN A 189 -18.88 -26.74 6.93
CA GLN A 189 -18.82 -27.46 8.21
C GLN A 189 -19.72 -26.87 9.31
N VAL A 190 -21.03 -26.90 9.11
CA VAL A 190 -21.97 -27.01 10.23
C VAL A 190 -23.07 -28.00 9.87
N MET A 191 -22.72 -29.30 9.86
CA MET A 191 -23.69 -30.35 10.16
C MET A 191 -23.32 -31.01 11.49
N ASN A 192 -24.37 -31.23 12.29
CA ASN A 192 -24.47 -32.18 13.40
C ASN A 192 -23.59 -31.95 14.62
N VAL A 193 -24.17 -31.30 15.64
CA VAL A 193 -24.25 -31.91 16.98
C VAL A 193 -25.59 -31.50 17.61
N SER A 194 -26.53 -32.44 17.63
CA SER A 194 -27.64 -32.44 18.58
C SER A 194 -27.07 -32.60 19.99
N ASN A 195 -27.39 -31.68 20.91
CA ASN A 195 -27.41 -32.00 22.33
C ASN A 195 -28.51 -31.22 23.05
N THR A 196 -29.50 -32.01 23.43
CA THR A 196 -30.58 -31.80 24.39
C THR A 196 -30.13 -31.09 25.67
N SER A 197 -30.87 -30.05 26.06
CA SER A 197 -30.94 -29.58 27.45
C SER A 197 -32.39 -29.68 27.95
N PRO A 198 -32.66 -30.33 29.10
CA PRO A 198 -34.01 -30.59 29.58
C PRO A 198 -34.41 -29.55 30.64
N TYR A 199 -35.19 -28.54 30.29
CA TYR A 199 -36.17 -27.94 31.20
C TYR A 199 -37.29 -27.27 30.38
N GLN A 200 -38.42 -27.97 30.40
CA GLN A 200 -39.80 -27.50 30.19
C GLN A 200 -40.03 -26.11 30.80
N GLN A 201 -40.94 -25.24 30.40
CA GLN A 201 -42.06 -25.14 29.46
C GLN A 201 -42.43 -23.63 29.60
N GLN A 202 -43.01 -22.89 28.65
CA GLN A 202 -44.44 -22.86 28.40
C GLN A 202 -44.74 -21.67 27.46
N HIS A 203 -45.70 -21.87 26.55
CA HIS A 203 -46.48 -20.88 25.77
C HIS A 203 -46.08 -20.56 24.30
N ARG A 204 -46.73 -21.35 23.43
CA ARG A 204 -47.60 -20.98 22.29
C ARG A 204 -46.97 -20.47 20.97
N ASN A 205 -46.92 -21.42 20.02
CA ASN A 205 -47.24 -21.33 18.59
C ASN A 205 -47.59 -19.95 18.02
N ILE A 206 -46.72 -19.41 17.16
CA ILE A 206 -47.06 -18.40 16.15
C ILE A 206 -46.82 -19.04 14.77
N PRO A 207 -47.81 -19.09 13.88
CA PRO A 207 -47.63 -19.62 12.54
C PRO A 207 -46.90 -18.62 11.63
N TYR A 208 -46.04 -19.18 10.78
CA TYR A 208 -45.33 -18.56 9.66
C TYR A 208 -46.31 -17.72 8.81
N GLN A 209 -46.17 -16.39 8.82
CA GLN A 209 -46.93 -15.52 7.92
C GLN A 209 -46.38 -15.69 6.51
N GLN A 210 -47.18 -16.31 5.63
CA GLN A 210 -46.97 -16.26 4.19
C GLN A 210 -46.99 -14.80 3.73
N ASP A 211 -46.01 -14.43 2.93
CA ASP A 211 -45.87 -13.13 2.27
C ASP A 211 -47.13 -12.86 1.42
N GLN A 212 -48.07 -12.05 1.93
CA GLN A 212 -49.31 -11.66 1.23
C GLN A 212 -49.08 -10.44 0.33
N ARG A 213 -47.92 -10.33 -0.31
CA ARG A 213 -47.66 -9.25 -1.25
C ARG A 213 -48.40 -9.53 -2.56
N LYS A 214 -49.28 -8.61 -2.95
CA LYS A 214 -49.97 -8.61 -4.23
C LYS A 214 -49.12 -7.82 -5.23
N ASN A 215 -49.11 -8.25 -6.49
CA ASN A 215 -48.35 -7.55 -7.54
C ASN A 215 -49.29 -6.57 -8.24
N CYS A 216 -49.02 -5.27 -8.12
CA CYS A 216 -49.76 -4.21 -8.80
C CYS A 216 -49.06 -3.86 -10.11
N ASP A 217 -49.80 -3.77 -11.22
CA ASP A 217 -49.23 -3.48 -12.54
C ASP A 217 -48.65 -2.07 -12.66
N LEU A 218 -49.07 -1.14 -11.79
CA LEU A 218 -48.56 0.24 -11.77
C LEU A 218 -47.29 0.40 -10.91
N HIS A 219 -47.18 -0.36 -9.81
CA HIS A 219 -46.16 -0.12 -8.78
C HIS A 219 -45.30 -1.37 -8.43
N GLY A 220 -45.59 -2.52 -9.02
CA GLY A 220 -44.95 -3.79 -8.70
C GLY A 220 -45.46 -4.40 -7.38
N ALA A 221 -44.61 -5.17 -6.70
CA ALA A 221 -45.00 -5.94 -5.52
C ALA A 221 -45.30 -5.02 -4.33
N GLY A 222 -46.57 -5.01 -3.91
CA GLY A 222 -47.09 -4.17 -2.85
C GLY A 222 -48.15 -4.89 -2.02
N TRP A 223 -48.89 -4.11 -1.24
CA TRP A 223 -49.94 -4.63 -0.34
C TRP A 223 -51.36 -4.48 -0.91
N HIS A 224 -51.47 -4.08 -2.17
CA HIS A 224 -52.73 -3.82 -2.88
C HIS A 224 -52.67 -4.38 -4.31
N ASP A 225 -53.84 -4.56 -4.91
CA ASP A 225 -53.97 -4.98 -6.31
C ASP A 225 -54.15 -3.74 -7.23
N THR A 226 -53.94 -3.89 -8.54
CA THR A 226 -54.04 -2.80 -9.54
C THR A 226 -55.39 -2.07 -9.47
N SER A 227 -56.46 -2.77 -9.12
CA SER A 227 -57.81 -2.20 -8.99
C SER A 227 -57.98 -1.20 -7.84
N GLU A 228 -57.08 -1.20 -6.85
CA GLU A 228 -57.14 -0.31 -5.68
C GLU A 228 -56.33 0.98 -5.85
N CYS A 229 -55.50 1.10 -6.90
CA CYS A 229 -54.69 2.30 -7.14
C CYS A 229 -55.45 3.51 -7.67
N LEU A 230 -56.63 3.31 -8.26
CA LEU A 230 -57.38 4.36 -8.97
C LEU A 230 -58.62 4.83 -8.19
N ARG A 231 -58.68 4.52 -6.89
CA ARG A 231 -59.68 5.06 -5.96
C ARG A 231 -59.15 6.24 -5.17
#